data_AF-A0A6D1AD47-F1
#
_entry.id   AF-A0A6D1AD47-F1
#
_cell.length_a   1.000
_cell.length_b   1.000
_cell.length_c   1.000
_cell.angle_alpha   90.00
_cell.angle_beta   90.00
_cell.angle_gamma   90.00
#
_symmetry.space_group_name_H-M   'P 1'
#
loop_
_entity.id
_entity.type
_entity.pdbx_description
1 polymer ?
#
loop_
_entity_poly.entity_id
_entity_poly.type
_entity_poly.pdbx_seq_one_letter_code
_entity_poly.pdbx_strand_id
1 'polypeptide(L)'
;AMQTTIYDDKEEKKQETDAPDLSADVKTKDATKTVQIGYYDDGKTIRVAQMPITVKEVPTELPKEITNLNKMFLGTKEFDQDILS
;
A
#
# COMPACT_ATOMS: atom_id res chain seq x y z
N ALA A 1 11.54 4.48 11.54
CA ALA A 1 10.95 3.11 11.53
C ALA A 1 10.58 2.73 10.10
N MET A 2 10.42 1.44 9.80
CA MET A 2 10.12 0.97 8.44
C MET A 2 9.44 -0.40 8.46
N GLN A 3 8.47 -0.60 7.55
CA GLN A 3 7.88 -1.89 7.20
C GLN A 3 7.66 -1.95 5.69
N THR A 4 7.99 -3.08 5.07
CA THR A 4 7.78 -3.30 3.63
C THR A 4 6.30 -3.52 3.29
N THR A 5 5.93 -3.17 2.07
CA THR A 5 4.63 -3.52 1.49
C THR A 5 4.71 -4.93 0.92
N ILE A 6 3.72 -5.77 1.24
CA ILE A 6 3.54 -7.08 0.60
C ILE A 6 2.25 -7.03 -0.22
N TYR A 7 2.32 -7.43 -1.49
CA TYR A 7 1.19 -7.43 -2.41
C TYR A 7 1.18 -8.70 -3.25
N ASP A 8 0.01 -9.08 -3.74
CA ASP A 8 -0.12 -10.16 -4.73
C ASP A 8 0.02 -9.56 -6.15
N ASP A 9 0.91 -10.13 -6.96
CA ASP A 9 1.05 -9.76 -8.36
C ASP A 9 -0.07 -10.37 -9.24
N LYS A 10 0.00 -10.15 -10.56
CA LYS A 10 -0.97 -10.69 -11.52
C LYS A 10 -1.08 -12.22 -11.56
N GLU A 11 -0.11 -12.94 -10.99
CA GLU A 11 -0.07 -14.39 -10.87
C GLU A 11 -0.41 -14.86 -9.45
N GLU A 12 -0.95 -13.96 -8.60
CA GLU A 12 -1.27 -14.20 -7.20
C GLU A 12 -0.05 -14.59 -6.35
N LYS A 13 1.16 -14.22 -6.80
CA LYS A 13 2.39 -14.44 -6.05
C LYS A 13 2.68 -13.23 -5.18
N LYS A 14 3.05 -13.50 -3.93
CA LYS A 14 3.47 -12.46 -2.98
C LYS A 14 4.78 -11.85 -3.43
N GLN A 15 4.76 -10.53 -3.60
CA GLN A 15 5.92 -9.69 -3.82
C GLN A 15 6.10 -8.77 -2.62
N GLU A 16 7.35 -8.36 -2.39
CA GLU A 16 7.72 -7.47 -1.30
C GLU A 16 8.48 -6.26 -1.86
N THR A 17 8.18 -5.07 -1.34
CA THR A 17 8.85 -3.83 -1.73
C THR A 17 8.93 -2.83 -0.58
N ASP A 18 10.01 -2.07 -0.52
CA ASP A 18 10.19 -0.91 0.37
C ASP A 18 9.89 0.42 -0.33
N ALA A 19 9.38 0.38 -1.57
CA ALA A 19 9.05 1.57 -2.33
C ALA A 19 8.00 2.43 -1.59
N PRO A 20 8.24 3.75 -1.45
CA PRO A 20 7.29 4.66 -0.79
C PRO A 20 6.07 4.98 -1.67
N ASP A 21 6.16 4.75 -2.99
CA ASP A 21 5.11 5.03 -3.97
C ASP A 21 4.97 3.89 -4.98
N LEU A 22 3.89 3.10 -4.84
CA LEU A 22 3.57 1.99 -5.75
C LEU A 22 2.64 2.43 -6.88
N SER A 23 2.21 3.70 -6.93
CA SER A 23 1.27 4.18 -7.96
C SER A 23 1.92 4.31 -9.34
N ALA A 24 3.23 4.55 -9.38
CA ALA A 24 4.01 4.72 -10.59
C ALA A 24 4.93 3.53 -10.92
N ASP A 25 4.95 2.49 -10.09
CA ASP A 25 5.86 1.35 -10.28
C ASP A 25 5.29 0.35 -11.30
N VAL A 26 6.09 0.04 -12.32
CA VAL A 26 5.74 -0.94 -13.36
C VAL A 26 5.51 -2.34 -12.80
N LYS A 27 6.09 -2.66 -11.64
CA LYS A 27 5.95 -3.96 -10.95
C LYS A 27 4.62 -4.13 -10.24
N THR A 28 3.95 -3.02 -9.91
CA THR A 28 2.70 -3.00 -9.13
C THR A 28 1.50 -2.59 -9.97
N LYS A 29 1.69 -2.28 -11.26
CA LYS A 29 0.62 -1.86 -12.18
C LYS A 29 -0.58 -2.82 -12.22
N ASP A 30 -0.33 -4.11 -12.02
CA ASP A 30 -1.34 -5.18 -12.06
C ASP A 30 -1.68 -5.71 -10.65
N ALA A 31 -1.16 -5.07 -9.58
CA ALA A 31 -1.38 -5.50 -8.21
C ALA A 31 -2.77 -5.07 -7.72
N THR A 32 -3.65 -6.03 -7.51
CA THR A 32 -5.04 -5.78 -7.08
C THR A 32 -5.24 -5.93 -5.57
N LYS A 33 -4.29 -6.56 -4.87
CA LYS A 33 -4.39 -6.85 -3.44
C LYS A 33 -3.09 -6.53 -2.71
N THR A 34 -3.19 -5.66 -1.71
CA THR A 34 -2.14 -5.46 -0.71
C THR A 34 -2.43 -6.35 0.48
N VAL A 35 -1.46 -7.16 0.90
CA VAL A 35 -1.56 -8.10 2.03
C VAL A 35 -0.95 -7.51 3.30
N GLN A 36 0.07 -6.65 3.14
CA GLN A 36 0.69 -5.91 4.23
C GLN A 36 0.93 -4.47 3.80
N ILE A 37 0.46 -3.52 4.60
CA ILE A 37 0.64 -2.09 4.36
C ILE A 37 2.05 -1.69 4.82
N GLY A 38 2.90 -1.28 3.88
CA GLY A 38 4.22 -0.74 4.19
C GLY A 38 4.17 0.70 4.70
N TYR A 39 5.20 1.07 5.45
CA TYR A 39 5.41 2.44 5.92
C TYR A 39 6.90 2.77 6.03
N TYR A 40 7.21 4.07 6.01
CA TYR A 40 8.56 4.58 6.12
C TYR A 40 8.57 5.88 6.94
N ASP A 41 9.72 6.19 7.51
CA ASP A 41 9.98 7.45 8.20
C ASP A 41 10.45 8.50 7.20
N ASP A 42 9.70 9.58 7.02
CA ASP A 42 10.07 10.67 6.11
C ASP A 42 10.92 11.77 6.79
N GLY A 43 11.36 11.52 8.03
CA GLY A 43 12.08 12.47 8.87
C GLY A 43 11.19 13.44 9.63
N LYS A 44 9.86 13.39 9.43
CA LYS A 44 8.86 14.19 10.15
C LYS A 44 7.74 13.34 10.76
N THR A 45 7.30 12.33 10.03
CA THR A 45 6.19 11.44 10.37
C THR A 45 6.48 10.03 9.86
N ILE A 46 5.77 9.04 10.42
CA ILE A 46 5.76 7.69 9.87
C ILE A 46 4.63 7.63 8.85
N ARG A 47 5.01 7.59 7.57
CA ARG A 47 4.11 7.65 6.42
C ARG A 47 3.84 6.28 5.85
N VAL A 48 2.59 6.06 5.47
CA VAL A 48 2.19 4.91 4.68
C VAL A 48 2.76 4.98 3.26
N ALA A 49 3.12 3.83 2.69
CA ALA A 49 3.42 3.74 1.26
C ALA A 49 2.14 3.99 0.45
N GLN A 50 2.25 4.73 -0.67
CA GLN A 50 1.13 4.96 -1.56
C GLN A 50 0.78 3.67 -2.32
N MET A 51 -0.52 3.36 -2.41
CA MET A 51 -1.01 2.11 -2.98
C MET A 51 -0.88 2.04 -4.51
N PRO A 52 -0.83 0.83 -5.08
CA PRO A 52 -0.95 0.63 -6.53
C PRO A 52 -2.24 1.24 -7.09
N ILE A 53 -2.19 1.77 -8.31
CA ILE A 53 -3.35 2.41 -8.95
C ILE A 53 -4.56 1.48 -9.15
N THR A 54 -4.33 0.17 -9.22
CA THR A 54 -5.31 -0.90 -9.47
C THR A 54 -5.72 -1.65 -8.20
N VAL A 55 -5.27 -1.20 -7.01
CA VAL A 55 -5.62 -1.85 -5.74
C VAL A 55 -7.13 -1.89 -5.54
N LYS A 56 -7.64 -3.02 -5.04
CA LYS A 56 -9.05 -3.27 -4.70
C LYS A 56 -9.19 -3.69 -3.25
N GLU A 57 -8.21 -4.42 -2.74
CA GLU A 57 -8.22 -4.98 -1.40
C GLU A 57 -6.95 -4.59 -0.64
N VAL A 58 -7.13 -4.14 0.60
CA VAL A 58 -6.09 -3.88 1.58
C VAL A 58 -6.49 -4.52 2.92
N PRO A 59 -5.55 -4.73 3.86
CA PRO A 59 -5.89 -5.09 5.23
C PRO A 59 -6.75 -4.02 5.90
N THR A 60 -7.71 -4.42 6.72
CA THR A 60 -8.58 -3.49 7.46
C THR A 60 -7.89 -2.84 8.65
N GLU A 61 -6.75 -3.38 9.08
CA GLU A 61 -5.93 -2.83 10.16
C GLU A 61 -4.69 -2.13 9.61
N LEU A 62 -4.41 -0.94 10.13
CA LEU A 62 -3.18 -0.21 9.86
C LEU A 62 -2.08 -0.61 10.85
N PRO A 63 -0.81 -0.66 10.40
CA PRO A 63 0.33 -0.72 11.32
C PRO A 63 0.27 0.42 12.35
N LYS A 64 0.48 0.09 13.63
CA LYS A 64 0.28 1.00 14.77
C LYS A 64 1.26 2.18 14.77
N GLU A 65 2.36 2.05 14.06
CA GLU A 65 3.42 3.05 13.95
C GLU A 65 3.06 4.20 13.00
N ILE A 66 2.10 4.00 12.09
CA ILE A 66 1.73 5.01 11.11
C ILE A 66 1.10 6.20 11.81
N THR A 67 1.64 7.38 11.54
CA THR A 67 1.11 8.66 12.03
C THR A 67 0.59 9.54 10.91
N ASN A 68 0.73 9.10 9.65
CA ASN A 68 0.38 9.90 8.48
C ASN A 68 -0.08 9.03 7.29
N LEU A 69 -1.37 9.15 6.93
CA LEU A 69 -2.01 8.44 5.82
C LEU A 69 -2.06 9.25 4.51
N ASN A 70 -1.40 10.40 4.47
CA ASN A 70 -1.45 11.30 3.33
C ASN A 70 -0.97 10.58 2.05
N LYS A 71 -1.81 10.63 1.01
CA LYS A 71 -1.66 9.99 -0.31
C LYS A 71 -1.82 8.46 -0.38
N MET A 72 -2.21 7.77 0.71
CA MET A 72 -2.37 6.31 0.68
C MET A 72 -3.12 5.78 -0.55
N PHE A 73 -4.26 6.39 -0.86
CA PHE A 73 -5.12 6.05 -2.00
C PHE A 73 -5.13 7.14 -3.10
N LEU A 74 -4.12 8.02 -3.15
CA LEU A 74 -4.09 9.03 -4.20
C LEU A 74 -3.88 8.35 -5.55
N GLY A 75 -4.81 8.59 -6.49
CA GLY A 75 -4.72 8.07 -7.85
C GLY A 75 -5.19 6.63 -8.03
N THR A 76 -5.66 5.96 -6.97
CA THR A 76 -6.30 4.64 -7.09
C THR A 76 -7.61 4.76 -7.86
N LYS A 77 -7.86 3.80 -8.76
CA LYS A 77 -9.01 3.85 -9.67
C LYS A 77 -10.09 2.82 -9.36
N GLU A 78 -9.72 1.72 -8.70
CA GLU A 78 -10.57 0.55 -8.51
C GLU A 78 -10.86 0.24 -7.04
N PHE A 79 -10.40 1.10 -6.12
CA PHE A 79 -10.57 0.90 -4.69
C PHE A 79 -11.97 1.30 -4.23
N ASP A 80 -12.74 0.32 -3.77
CA ASP A 80 -14.12 0.46 -3.26
C ASP A 80 -14.39 -0.53 -2.10
N GLN A 81 -13.34 -0.93 -1.38
CA GLN A 81 -13.47 -1.84 -0.24
C GLN A 81 -14.15 -1.12 0.93
N ASP A 82 -15.14 -1.77 1.53
CA ASP A 82 -15.67 -1.35 2.82
C ASP A 82 -14.68 -1.70 3.94
N ILE A 83 -14.19 -0.68 4.64
CA ILE A 83 -13.18 -0.81 5.71
C ILE A 83 -13.86 -0.71 7.10
N LEU A 84 -15.19 -0.53 7.17
CA LEU A 84 -15.94 -0.44 8.41
C LEU A 84 -16.35 -1.83 8.90
N SER A 85 -15.38 -2.62 9.39
CA SER A 85 -15.66 -3.87 10.11
C SER A 85 -15.85 -3.65 11.60
#